data_AF-A0A6C7E677-F1
#
_entry.id   AF-A0A6C7E677-F1
#
_cell.length_a   1.000
_cell.length_b   1.000
_cell.length_c   1.000
_cell.angle_alpha   90.00
_cell.angle_beta   90.00
_cell.angle_gamma   90.00
#
_symmetry.space_group_name_H-M   'P 1'
#
loop_
_entity.id
_entity.type
_entity.pdbx_description
1 polymer ?
#
loop_
_entity_poly.entity_id
_entity_poly.type
_entity_poly.pdbx_seq_one_letter_code
_entity_poly.pdbx_strand_id
1 'polypeptide(L)'
;MNDAGEVGGSASSTNGWEPPTGDPIDGPELAATPTRGRLLAGIGVATAAAVLVGVAAYGLLGLGDESTAPDAATSAAITTSTTAETETETSVLSPVVATSTSTSTTRPTTTEVIDESAAADEIADVADDDGSEAAAPEQSDADPAVVARPVPVEPPDPPPEAPPPPWAATRTTTVGGHVSTDVGCATDTSAAAIDAFLAQRVGPVLGWDYQHVYDLGGGRQLWLFQDTFVDQSGTAQTLDKASFVHNSAMVQDGACFRLLHRGTPSRPTPFELGTGTTTLQTWFWPMGGEMHNGQLYVFWAEMVKDVVDPLPPDGLGWHPVATHIATYDPVTLARLDFRRAPNSGATPIYGYAVASDDTHTYLFGNTFEQNMTREGGWFNGPHSATLMFLARVPRGQLFSAPEYWRVEGWDRNPAGAQPFLKRHWAEFPMQPRYIGGQWAATTAVNGYWGEEYEVDVAPAPWGPWTTVERRALLPRGFDPKMNTYHAHLHPSLDEFGNFVVSVSNNARDMLRDAWPNPARYRPVVFTSLFQTPPPPTTTTTTTTTTTTTTTSTTTLPPTTTRPSTTTTTSTTTTVPPTTAAPTTVAATTTVAPTTTTATSTTSTTSTVAPTTVAPSTTAAPLDAVDDP
;
A
#
# COMPACT_ATOMS: atom_id res chain seq x y z
N MET A 1 50.79 -10.78 44.39
CA MET A 1 49.64 -10.27 45.17
C MET A 1 48.42 -10.54 44.31
N ASN A 2 47.83 -11.75 44.30
CA ASN A 2 47.25 -12.54 45.41
C ASN A 2 45.92 -11.91 45.88
N ASP A 3 44.78 -12.61 45.96
CA ASP A 3 44.46 -14.04 45.79
C ASP A 3 43.29 -14.21 44.77
N ALA A 4 43.06 -15.30 44.01
CA ALA A 4 43.12 -16.76 44.19
C ALA A 4 41.78 -17.40 44.66
N GLY A 5 41.36 -18.49 44.01
CA GLY A 5 40.09 -19.18 44.25
C GLY A 5 39.72 -20.24 43.19
N GLU A 6 40.24 -21.47 43.34
CA GLU A 6 39.98 -22.60 42.44
C GLU A 6 39.01 -23.65 43.02
N VAL A 7 38.10 -24.17 42.17
CA VAL A 7 37.47 -25.51 42.23
C VAL A 7 37.12 -25.92 40.78
N GLY A 8 37.28 -27.17 40.30
CA GLY A 8 37.88 -28.35 40.93
C GLY A 8 37.15 -29.67 40.57
N GLY A 9 37.28 -30.17 39.33
CA GLY A 9 36.68 -31.44 38.90
C GLY A 9 37.16 -31.93 37.52
N SER A 10 37.32 -33.24 37.33
CA SER A 10 38.09 -33.82 36.20
C SER A 10 37.52 -35.14 35.63
N ALA A 11 37.58 -35.32 34.31
CA ALA A 11 37.47 -36.60 33.60
C ALA A 11 38.44 -36.64 32.39
N SER A 12 38.83 -37.83 31.91
CA SER A 12 40.15 -38.00 31.27
C SER A 12 40.26 -39.18 30.28
N SER A 13 40.17 -38.93 28.96
CA SER A 13 40.63 -39.87 27.91
C SER A 13 40.76 -39.16 26.54
N THR A 14 41.93 -38.80 25.97
CA THR A 14 43.15 -39.53 25.53
C THR A 14 43.13 -40.08 24.09
N ASN A 15 43.91 -39.42 23.21
CA ASN A 15 44.75 -39.94 22.10
C ASN A 15 44.09 -40.75 20.95
N GLY A 16 44.48 -40.60 19.67
CA GLY A 16 45.48 -39.72 19.03
C GLY A 16 45.91 -40.25 17.63
N TRP A 17 47.08 -39.80 17.17
CA TRP A 17 47.89 -40.31 16.02
C TRP A 17 47.78 -39.63 14.63
N GLU A 18 48.66 -40.04 13.71
CA GLU A 18 49.42 -39.17 12.77
C GLU A 18 49.16 -39.40 11.25
N PRO A 19 49.58 -38.46 10.35
CA PRO A 19 49.35 -38.53 8.89
C PRO A 19 50.49 -39.23 8.09
N PRO A 20 50.24 -39.66 6.83
CA PRO A 20 51.25 -40.31 5.98
C PRO A 20 51.63 -39.57 4.67
N THR A 21 52.79 -39.96 4.12
CA THR A 21 53.30 -39.70 2.76
C THR A 21 54.13 -40.91 2.30
N GLY A 22 54.30 -41.24 1.01
CA GLY A 22 53.80 -40.63 -0.23
C GLY A 22 54.67 -41.10 -1.42
N ASP A 23 54.27 -40.75 -2.66
CA ASP A 23 55.07 -40.86 -3.90
C ASP A 23 55.54 -42.28 -4.36
N PRO A 24 56.07 -42.48 -5.62
CA PRO A 24 56.10 -41.62 -6.83
C PRO A 24 55.69 -42.37 -8.16
N ILE A 25 56.04 -41.80 -9.34
CA ILE A 25 56.14 -42.42 -10.71
C ILE A 25 54.79 -42.56 -11.49
N ASP A 26 54.63 -42.27 -12.81
CA ASP A 26 55.52 -41.84 -13.92
C ASP A 26 54.79 -40.91 -14.97
N GLY A 27 55.48 -40.51 -16.06
CA GLY A 27 54.92 -39.95 -17.33
C GLY A 27 54.69 -41.01 -18.43
N PRO A 28 54.72 -40.72 -19.76
CA PRO A 28 54.99 -39.46 -20.52
C PRO A 28 53.75 -38.94 -21.33
N GLU A 29 53.59 -37.66 -21.70
CA GLU A 29 54.23 -36.80 -22.75
C GLU A 29 53.68 -36.92 -24.20
N LEU A 30 53.76 -35.81 -24.96
CA LEU A 30 53.43 -35.57 -26.39
C LEU A 30 51.94 -35.38 -26.79
N ALA A 31 51.58 -34.59 -27.83
CA ALA A 31 51.97 -33.23 -28.28
C ALA A 31 51.21 -32.84 -29.58
N ALA A 32 51.23 -31.54 -29.93
CA ALA A 32 51.01 -30.94 -31.27
C ALA A 32 49.59 -30.89 -31.91
N THR A 33 49.07 -29.66 -32.04
CA THR A 33 48.11 -29.21 -33.07
C THR A 33 48.76 -29.18 -34.47
N PRO A 34 48.00 -29.18 -35.59
CA PRO A 34 47.90 -27.91 -36.35
C PRO A 34 46.63 -27.66 -37.20
N THR A 35 46.15 -26.42 -37.11
CA THR A 35 45.51 -25.51 -38.12
C THR A 35 45.03 -25.95 -39.52
N ARG A 36 43.96 -25.24 -39.99
CA ARG A 36 43.46 -25.01 -41.38
C ARG A 36 42.67 -26.16 -42.03
N GLY A 37 41.59 -25.93 -42.79
CA GLY A 37 40.77 -24.71 -42.96
C GLY A 37 40.09 -24.58 -44.34
N ARG A 38 39.23 -23.54 -44.48
CA ARG A 38 38.70 -22.92 -45.72
C ARG A 38 37.62 -23.64 -46.58
N LEU A 39 36.52 -22.88 -46.75
CA LEU A 39 35.79 -22.53 -47.99
C LEU A 39 34.61 -23.38 -48.54
N LEU A 40 33.58 -22.59 -48.92
CA LEU A 40 32.64 -22.69 -50.05
C LEU A 40 31.39 -23.58 -50.00
N ALA A 41 30.26 -22.88 -50.27
CA ALA A 41 29.08 -23.22 -51.08
C ALA A 41 28.34 -24.58 -50.87
N GLY A 42 27.00 -24.63 -50.91
CA GLY A 42 26.01 -23.59 -51.24
C GLY A 42 24.99 -24.10 -52.27
N ILE A 43 23.77 -23.53 -52.29
CA ILE A 43 22.58 -23.99 -53.05
C ILE A 43 22.01 -25.31 -52.47
N GLY A 44 20.70 -25.51 -52.28
CA GLY A 44 19.56 -24.59 -52.38
C GLY A 44 18.23 -25.30 -52.68
N VAL A 45 17.10 -24.60 -52.47
CA VAL A 45 15.74 -24.88 -53.00
C VAL A 45 14.96 -26.11 -52.46
N ALA A 46 13.88 -25.83 -51.71
CA ALA A 46 12.55 -26.50 -51.65
C ALA A 46 12.41 -28.06 -51.50
N THR A 47 11.30 -28.68 -51.07
CA THR A 47 9.87 -28.28 -51.07
C THR A 47 9.04 -29.14 -50.07
N ALA A 48 7.79 -28.74 -49.81
CA ALA A 48 6.62 -29.59 -49.51
C ALA A 48 6.53 -30.46 -48.22
N ALA A 49 5.79 -29.92 -47.24
CA ALA A 49 4.57 -30.45 -46.60
C ALA A 49 4.20 -31.97 -46.54
N ALA A 50 3.48 -32.29 -45.44
CA ALA A 50 2.43 -33.31 -45.24
C ALA A 50 2.79 -34.76 -44.82
N VAL A 51 2.49 -35.08 -43.55
CA VAL A 51 2.27 -36.42 -42.95
C VAL A 51 1.18 -36.22 -41.86
N LEU A 52 -0.08 -36.64 -42.07
CA LEU A 52 -0.69 -37.93 -41.67
C LEU A 52 -0.48 -38.28 -40.18
N VAL A 53 -1.48 -38.23 -39.28
CA VAL A 53 -2.72 -39.04 -39.17
C VAL A 53 -2.45 -40.49 -38.74
N GLY A 54 -3.01 -40.85 -37.57
CA GLY A 54 -2.82 -42.11 -36.82
C GLY A 54 -2.46 -41.78 -35.37
N VAL A 55 -3.00 -42.43 -34.32
CA VAL A 55 -3.75 -43.69 -34.24
C VAL A 55 -5.00 -43.52 -33.36
N ALA A 56 -6.08 -44.24 -33.68
CA ALA A 56 -7.21 -44.46 -32.76
C ALA A 56 -7.59 -45.95 -32.76
N ALA A 57 -7.28 -46.66 -31.67
CA ALA A 57 -7.89 -47.92 -31.22
C ALA A 57 -7.17 -48.47 -29.98
N TYR A 58 -7.85 -48.51 -28.83
CA TYR A 58 -8.19 -49.75 -28.11
C TYR A 58 -9.06 -49.41 -26.90
N GLY A 59 -9.96 -50.32 -26.50
CA GLY A 59 -10.85 -50.09 -25.36
C GLY A 59 -11.40 -51.38 -24.75
N LEU A 60 -11.95 -51.22 -23.54
CA LEU A 60 -12.60 -52.21 -22.67
C LEU A 60 -11.75 -53.39 -22.14
N LEU A 61 -11.64 -53.44 -20.81
CA LEU A 61 -12.04 -54.54 -19.89
C LEU A 61 -11.54 -54.16 -18.46
N GLY A 62 -12.32 -54.11 -17.38
CA GLY A 62 -13.79 -54.11 -17.23
C GLY A 62 -14.27 -54.29 -15.76
N LEU A 63 -15.56 -54.03 -15.51
CA LEU A 63 -16.46 -54.57 -14.46
C LEU A 63 -16.39 -54.08 -12.98
N GLY A 64 -17.58 -54.02 -12.34
CA GLY A 64 -17.87 -53.62 -10.94
C GLY A 64 -18.68 -52.31 -10.84
N ASP A 65 -20.02 -52.27 -10.92
CA ASP A 65 -21.09 -52.72 -9.96
C ASP A 65 -21.00 -52.06 -8.56
N GLU A 66 -22.08 -51.53 -7.94
CA GLU A 66 -23.51 -51.38 -8.33
C GLU A 66 -24.19 -50.25 -7.50
N SER A 67 -25.54 -50.15 -7.50
CA SER A 67 -26.42 -49.45 -6.51
C SER A 67 -26.99 -48.05 -6.82
N THR A 68 -28.03 -48.02 -7.66
CA THR A 68 -29.33 -47.30 -7.47
C THR A 68 -29.41 -45.83 -6.97
N ALA A 69 -30.00 -44.96 -7.80
CA ALA A 69 -30.79 -43.80 -7.34
C ALA A 69 -32.25 -44.25 -6.96
N PRO A 70 -33.13 -43.37 -6.43
CA PRO A 70 -33.85 -42.46 -7.34
C PRO A 70 -34.18 -41.03 -6.79
N ASP A 71 -34.46 -40.17 -7.76
CA ASP A 71 -35.24 -38.92 -7.80
C ASP A 71 -36.07 -38.47 -6.57
N ALA A 72 -36.03 -37.16 -6.31
CA ALA A 72 -37.23 -36.32 -6.39
C ALA A 72 -36.85 -34.83 -6.56
N ALA A 73 -37.59 -34.08 -7.39
CA ALA A 73 -37.39 -32.64 -7.58
C ALA A 73 -38.51 -31.82 -6.92
N THR A 74 -38.18 -30.63 -6.42
CA THR A 74 -39.16 -29.56 -6.19
C THR A 74 -38.49 -28.22 -6.41
N SER A 75 -38.91 -27.50 -7.46
CA SER A 75 -38.57 -26.08 -7.64
C SER A 75 -39.80 -25.24 -7.29
N ALA A 76 -39.63 -24.26 -6.42
CA ALA A 76 -40.71 -23.42 -5.91
C ALA A 76 -40.49 -21.97 -6.38
N ALA A 77 -41.35 -21.50 -7.28
CA ALA A 77 -41.37 -20.09 -7.68
C ALA A 77 -41.98 -19.25 -6.55
N ILE A 78 -41.35 -18.12 -6.23
CA ILE A 78 -41.86 -17.13 -5.29
C ILE A 78 -42.59 -16.05 -6.09
N THR A 79 -43.91 -15.91 -5.86
CA THR A 79 -44.71 -14.82 -6.42
C THR A 79 -44.83 -13.71 -5.38
N THR A 80 -44.12 -12.60 -5.57
CA THR A 80 -44.38 -11.36 -4.85
C THR A 80 -45.65 -10.68 -5.39
N SER A 81 -46.40 -10.01 -4.52
CA SER A 81 -47.57 -9.23 -4.88
C SER A 81 -47.67 -8.03 -3.95
N THR A 82 -47.43 -6.84 -4.50
CA THR A 82 -47.37 -5.59 -3.73
C THR A 82 -48.69 -4.84 -3.88
N THR A 83 -49.35 -4.56 -2.76
CA THR A 83 -50.52 -3.67 -2.71
C THR A 83 -50.09 -2.35 -2.10
N ALA A 84 -50.30 -1.24 -2.79
CA ALA A 84 -50.03 0.10 -2.28
C ALA A 84 -51.33 0.73 -1.77
N GLU A 85 -51.31 1.24 -0.53
CA GLU A 85 -52.28 2.20 -0.04
C GLU A 85 -51.71 3.62 -0.17
N THR A 86 -52.59 4.62 -0.28
CA THR A 86 -52.20 6.01 -0.53
C THR A 86 -52.70 6.92 0.57
N GLU A 87 -51.78 7.51 1.32
CA GLU A 87 -52.06 8.68 2.15
C GLU A 87 -51.43 9.93 1.53
N THR A 88 -52.03 11.10 1.82
CA THR A 88 -51.70 12.39 1.21
C THR A 88 -51.56 13.42 2.31
N GLU A 89 -50.46 14.17 2.37
CA GLU A 89 -50.44 15.42 3.15
C GLU A 89 -49.57 16.53 2.53
N THR A 90 -49.58 17.71 3.17
CA THR A 90 -49.46 19.00 2.47
C THR A 90 -48.19 19.76 2.87
N SER A 91 -47.45 20.28 1.88
CA SER A 91 -46.27 21.12 2.11
C SER A 91 -46.62 22.58 2.44
N VAL A 92 -45.85 23.23 3.33
CA VAL A 92 -46.06 24.60 3.82
C VAL A 92 -44.74 25.38 3.83
N LEU A 93 -44.84 26.71 3.81
CA LEU A 93 -43.82 27.67 3.36
C LEU A 93 -42.56 27.86 4.25
N SER A 94 -41.52 28.42 3.61
CA SER A 94 -40.21 28.84 4.16
C SER A 94 -40.27 29.98 5.21
N PRO A 95 -39.13 30.38 5.82
CA PRO A 95 -38.47 31.61 5.31
C PRO A 95 -36.92 31.72 5.43
N VAL A 96 -36.30 32.21 4.34
CA VAL A 96 -35.37 33.37 4.25
C VAL A 96 -34.41 33.73 5.40
N VAL A 97 -33.10 33.90 5.09
CA VAL A 97 -32.30 35.09 5.54
C VAL A 97 -30.98 35.33 4.77
N ALA A 98 -30.73 36.62 4.48
CA ALA A 98 -29.49 37.37 4.18
C ALA A 98 -28.32 36.80 3.30
N THR A 99 -28.19 37.42 2.14
CA THR A 99 -27.03 37.58 1.24
C THR A 99 -25.71 38.01 1.90
N SER A 100 -24.58 37.73 1.23
CA SER A 100 -23.37 38.58 1.26
C SER A 100 -22.73 38.64 -0.13
N THR A 101 -22.21 39.82 -0.51
CA THR A 101 -21.85 40.15 -1.90
C THR A 101 -20.33 40.13 -2.12
N SER A 102 -19.86 39.48 -3.19
CA SER A 102 -18.51 39.68 -3.72
C SER A 102 -18.57 39.93 -5.23
N THR A 103 -17.85 40.95 -5.69
CA THR A 103 -17.90 41.41 -7.09
C THR A 103 -16.79 40.76 -7.90
N SER A 104 -17.13 40.14 -9.04
CA SER A 104 -16.15 39.73 -10.05
C SER A 104 -16.57 40.23 -11.43
N THR A 105 -15.60 40.55 -12.29
CA THR A 105 -15.81 41.27 -13.55
C THR A 105 -15.71 40.33 -14.75
N THR A 106 -16.86 39.91 -15.27
CA THR A 106 -16.93 39.05 -16.46
C THR A 106 -16.78 39.84 -17.76
N ARG A 107 -15.90 39.35 -18.65
CA ARG A 107 -15.75 39.83 -20.02
C ARG A 107 -16.85 39.20 -20.91
N PRO A 108 -17.47 39.93 -21.86
CA PRO A 108 -18.51 39.37 -22.70
C PRO A 108 -17.94 38.41 -23.76
N THR A 109 -18.58 37.26 -23.90
CA THR A 109 -18.48 36.36 -25.07
C THR A 109 -19.86 36.28 -25.69
N THR A 110 -19.94 36.38 -27.02
CA THR A 110 -21.20 36.32 -27.77
C THR A 110 -21.71 34.88 -27.89
N THR A 111 -22.99 34.66 -27.62
CA THR A 111 -23.67 33.38 -27.86
C THR A 111 -24.73 33.59 -28.95
N GLU A 112 -24.70 32.80 -30.02
CA GLU A 112 -25.77 32.76 -31.01
C GLU A 112 -26.96 31.93 -30.49
N VAL A 113 -28.17 32.28 -30.94
CA VAL A 113 -29.39 31.55 -30.58
C VAL A 113 -29.62 30.43 -31.58
N ILE A 114 -29.70 29.19 -31.08
CA ILE A 114 -30.37 28.08 -31.76
C ILE A 114 -31.47 27.61 -30.80
N ASP A 115 -32.65 27.37 -31.37
CA ASP A 115 -33.90 27.04 -30.68
C ASP A 115 -34.28 25.60 -31.06
N GLU A 116 -34.31 24.69 -30.10
CA GLU A 116 -34.84 23.34 -30.26
C GLU A 116 -35.38 22.80 -28.93
N SER A 117 -36.33 21.87 -28.97
CA SER A 117 -37.35 21.74 -27.91
C SER A 117 -37.65 20.31 -27.44
N ALA A 118 -38.02 20.22 -26.16
CA ALA A 118 -38.76 19.14 -25.49
C ALA A 118 -38.08 17.77 -25.28
N ALA A 119 -37.74 17.49 -24.02
CA ALA A 119 -37.88 16.19 -23.35
C ALA A 119 -38.23 16.45 -21.87
N ALA A 120 -38.63 15.42 -21.11
CA ALA A 120 -39.16 15.55 -19.74
C ALA A 120 -38.14 15.21 -18.65
N ASP A 121 -38.43 15.59 -17.41
CA ASP A 121 -37.68 15.19 -16.21
C ASP A 121 -37.72 13.67 -15.99
N GLU A 122 -36.57 13.07 -15.70
CA GLU A 122 -36.47 11.87 -14.86
C GLU A 122 -35.73 12.26 -13.57
N ILE A 123 -36.38 12.05 -12.43
CA ILE A 123 -35.76 12.14 -11.11
C ILE A 123 -35.40 10.71 -10.71
N ALA A 124 -34.10 10.41 -10.65
CA ALA A 124 -33.61 9.11 -10.18
C ALA A 124 -33.71 9.02 -8.65
N ASP A 125 -34.26 7.92 -8.16
CA ASP A 125 -34.34 7.62 -6.73
C ASP A 125 -32.98 7.19 -6.15
N VAL A 126 -32.77 7.40 -4.85
CA VAL A 126 -31.56 6.98 -4.15
C VAL A 126 -31.74 5.54 -3.65
N ALA A 127 -30.96 4.61 -4.19
CA ALA A 127 -30.95 3.21 -3.74
C ALA A 127 -30.14 3.03 -2.44
N ASP A 128 -30.59 2.09 -1.60
CA ASP A 128 -29.72 1.47 -0.59
C ASP A 128 -28.62 0.65 -1.27
N ASP A 129 -27.38 0.71 -0.76
CA ASP A 129 -26.21 0.05 -1.36
C ASP A 129 -26.17 -1.46 -1.03
N ASP A 130 -26.63 -2.29 -1.96
CA ASP A 130 -26.59 -3.75 -1.87
C ASP A 130 -25.46 -4.42 -2.68
N GLY A 131 -24.31 -3.73 -2.80
CA GLY A 131 -23.04 -4.39 -3.16
C GLY A 131 -22.90 -4.69 -4.65
N SER A 132 -23.11 -3.67 -5.48
CA SER A 132 -22.95 -3.68 -6.94
C SER A 132 -21.74 -4.51 -7.42
N GLU A 133 -21.99 -5.45 -8.34
CA GLU A 133 -20.93 -6.07 -9.14
C GLU A 133 -20.26 -4.99 -9.99
N ALA A 134 -19.11 -4.50 -9.53
CA ALA A 134 -18.35 -3.46 -10.21
C ALA A 134 -18.07 -3.90 -11.66
N ALA A 135 -18.68 -3.22 -12.63
CA ALA A 135 -18.34 -3.40 -14.04
C ALA A 135 -16.90 -2.91 -14.31
N ALA A 136 -16.26 -3.45 -15.35
CA ALA A 136 -15.00 -2.91 -15.85
C ALA A 136 -15.19 -1.43 -16.22
N PRO A 137 -14.43 -0.48 -15.63
CA PRO A 137 -14.59 0.94 -15.95
C PRO A 137 -14.23 1.23 -17.41
N GLU A 138 -14.94 2.16 -18.03
CA GLU A 138 -14.63 2.63 -19.38
C GLU A 138 -13.22 3.23 -19.43
N GLN A 139 -12.42 2.81 -20.41
CA GLN A 139 -11.08 3.35 -20.65
C GLN A 139 -11.06 4.16 -21.95
N SER A 140 -10.22 5.20 -22.00
CA SER A 140 -10.07 6.01 -23.20
C SER A 140 -9.20 5.30 -24.24
N ASP A 141 -9.77 5.00 -25.41
CA ASP A 141 -9.05 4.50 -26.60
C ASP A 141 -7.86 5.38 -27.02
N ALA A 142 -7.86 6.66 -26.64
CA ALA A 142 -6.84 7.63 -27.03
C ALA A 142 -5.50 7.43 -26.30
N ASP A 143 -5.54 7.00 -25.04
CA ASP A 143 -4.38 6.77 -24.17
C ASP A 143 -4.73 5.70 -23.10
N PRO A 144 -4.55 4.39 -23.41
CA PRO A 144 -4.95 3.31 -22.51
C PRO A 144 -4.07 3.28 -21.27
N ALA A 145 -4.64 2.87 -20.12
CA ALA A 145 -4.15 3.22 -18.79
C ALA A 145 -2.67 2.85 -18.50
N VAL A 146 -2.19 1.72 -19.03
CA VAL A 146 -0.81 1.25 -18.85
C VAL A 146 -0.26 0.67 -20.15
N VAL A 147 0.75 1.32 -20.73
CA VAL A 147 1.59 0.77 -21.81
C VAL A 147 2.87 0.19 -21.21
N ALA A 148 3.33 -0.93 -21.77
CA ALA A 148 4.53 -1.65 -21.35
C ALA A 148 5.74 -0.74 -21.09
N ARG A 149 6.53 -1.07 -20.06
CA ARG A 149 7.77 -0.38 -19.69
C ARG A 149 9.02 -1.15 -20.16
N PRO A 150 9.51 -0.98 -21.40
CA PRO A 150 10.93 -1.15 -21.65
C PRO A 150 11.73 -0.21 -20.74
N VAL A 151 12.74 -0.76 -20.10
CA VAL A 151 13.62 -0.11 -19.13
C VAL A 151 15.06 -0.23 -19.66
N PRO A 152 15.99 0.70 -19.36
CA PRO A 152 17.37 0.57 -19.81
C PRO A 152 18.00 -0.71 -19.25
N VAL A 153 18.37 -1.64 -20.13
CA VAL A 153 18.93 -2.95 -19.75
C VAL A 153 20.37 -2.81 -19.21
N GLU A 154 21.07 -1.76 -19.63
CA GLU A 154 22.39 -1.38 -19.14
C GLU A 154 22.41 0.13 -18.82
N PRO A 155 23.10 0.59 -17.76
CA PRO A 155 23.28 2.01 -17.51
C PRO A 155 23.96 2.70 -18.71
N PRO A 156 23.53 3.91 -19.11
CA PRO A 156 24.18 4.63 -20.19
C PRO A 156 25.64 4.95 -19.84
N ASP A 157 26.51 4.95 -20.87
CA ASP A 157 27.91 5.36 -20.72
C ASP A 157 28.01 6.74 -20.04
N PRO A 158 29.01 6.95 -19.16
CA PRO A 158 29.18 8.22 -18.47
C PRO A 158 29.42 9.34 -19.50
N PRO A 159 28.75 10.50 -19.35
CA PRO A 159 28.92 11.62 -20.28
C PRO A 159 30.35 12.16 -20.25
N PRO A 160 30.83 12.80 -21.35
CA PRO A 160 32.10 13.51 -21.35
C PRO A 160 32.14 14.61 -20.28
N GLU A 161 33.34 15.03 -19.86
CA GLU A 161 33.57 15.92 -18.71
C GLU A 161 32.72 17.20 -18.73
N ALA A 162 31.58 17.13 -18.04
CA ALA A 162 30.77 18.28 -17.66
C ALA A 162 31.27 18.85 -16.32
N PRO A 163 31.06 20.15 -16.05
CA PRO A 163 31.27 20.70 -14.71
C PRO A 163 30.48 19.88 -13.67
N PRO A 164 31.07 19.55 -12.50
CA PRO A 164 30.38 18.73 -11.51
C PRO A 164 29.11 19.45 -11.00
N PRO A 165 27.97 18.74 -10.89
CA PRO A 165 26.71 19.35 -10.46
C PRO A 165 26.78 19.81 -8.99
N PRO A 166 25.91 20.72 -8.52
CA PRO A 166 26.02 21.31 -7.18
C PRO A 166 26.08 20.30 -6.03
N TRP A 167 25.33 19.20 -6.13
CA TRP A 167 25.32 18.11 -5.14
C TRP A 167 26.55 17.20 -5.21
N ALA A 168 27.42 17.32 -6.21
CA ALA A 168 28.61 16.47 -6.35
C ALA A 168 29.58 16.61 -5.17
N ALA A 169 29.58 17.78 -4.51
CA ALA A 169 30.41 18.11 -3.35
C ALA A 169 29.84 17.63 -2.00
N THR A 170 28.54 17.30 -1.92
CA THR A 170 27.90 16.75 -0.70
C THR A 170 27.92 15.22 -0.67
N ARG A 171 28.47 14.58 -1.71
CA ARG A 171 28.52 13.11 -1.81
C ARG A 171 29.46 12.49 -0.79
N THR A 172 28.93 11.58 0.01
CA THR A 172 29.65 10.81 1.03
C THR A 172 29.29 9.33 0.94
N THR A 173 30.10 8.45 1.56
CA THR A 173 29.72 7.04 1.74
C THR A 173 29.34 6.82 3.20
N THR A 174 28.13 6.30 3.43
CA THR A 174 27.62 5.97 4.78
C THR A 174 28.26 4.69 5.32
N VAL A 175 28.20 4.50 6.65
CA VAL A 175 28.63 3.27 7.31
C VAL A 175 27.89 2.03 6.78
N GLY A 176 26.63 2.17 6.34
CA GLY A 176 25.85 1.11 5.69
C GLY A 176 26.27 0.76 4.25
N GLY A 177 27.26 1.45 3.68
CA GLY A 177 27.74 1.24 2.31
C GLY A 177 26.91 1.91 1.23
N HIS A 178 26.11 2.92 1.58
CA HIS A 178 25.33 3.73 0.62
C HIS A 178 26.10 4.98 0.23
N VAL A 179 26.03 5.35 -1.05
CA VAL A 179 26.31 6.71 -1.54
C VAL A 179 25.19 7.62 -1.02
N SER A 180 25.55 8.56 -0.15
CA SER A 180 24.67 9.63 0.33
C SER A 180 24.93 10.90 -0.45
N THR A 181 23.85 11.57 -0.88
CA THR A 181 23.90 12.85 -1.61
C THR A 181 22.88 13.79 -0.98
N ASP A 182 23.29 14.95 -0.48
CA ASP A 182 22.32 15.98 -0.05
C ASP A 182 21.63 16.56 -1.30
N VAL A 183 20.30 16.50 -1.34
CA VAL A 183 19.48 16.88 -2.52
C VAL A 183 18.68 18.18 -2.32
N GLY A 184 18.97 18.91 -1.24
CA GLY A 184 18.34 20.19 -0.91
C GLY A 184 17.28 20.07 0.17
N CYS A 185 16.42 21.08 0.26
CA CYS A 185 15.33 21.15 1.24
C CYS A 185 14.07 21.70 0.57
N ALA A 186 12.90 21.27 1.05
CA ALA A 186 11.64 22.00 0.90
C ALA A 186 11.68 23.31 1.71
N THR A 187 10.69 24.18 1.55
CA THR A 187 10.58 25.43 2.34
C THR A 187 10.29 25.15 3.82
N ASP A 188 9.57 24.07 4.09
CA ASP A 188 9.05 23.63 5.38
C ASP A 188 8.57 22.16 5.24
N THR A 189 7.89 21.63 6.25
CA THR A 189 7.44 20.22 6.30
C THR A 189 5.97 20.01 5.91
N SER A 190 5.28 21.04 5.40
CA SER A 190 3.89 20.89 4.93
C SER A 190 3.81 20.02 3.67
N ALA A 191 2.65 19.40 3.45
CA ALA A 191 2.38 18.62 2.23
C ALA A 191 2.65 19.43 0.95
N ALA A 192 2.29 20.72 0.93
CA ALA A 192 2.48 21.62 -0.21
C ALA A 192 3.96 21.97 -0.46
N ALA A 193 4.76 22.14 0.59
CA ALA A 193 6.19 22.39 0.46
C ALA A 193 6.95 21.15 -0.05
N ILE A 194 6.59 19.97 0.46
CA ILE A 194 7.14 18.69 0.02
C ILE A 194 6.70 18.42 -1.44
N ASP A 195 5.46 18.73 -1.81
CA ASP A 195 4.98 18.63 -3.19
C ASP A 195 5.77 19.53 -4.14
N ALA A 196 5.95 20.80 -3.79
CA ALA A 196 6.71 21.76 -4.59
C ALA A 196 8.18 21.36 -4.79
N PHE A 197 8.78 20.70 -3.78
CA PHE A 197 10.11 20.10 -3.86
C PHE A 197 10.13 18.87 -4.80
N LEU A 198 9.20 17.93 -4.62
CA LEU A 198 9.09 16.70 -5.43
C LEU A 198 8.61 16.94 -6.87
N ALA A 199 8.01 18.09 -7.17
CA ALA A 199 7.63 18.49 -8.53
C ALA A 199 8.85 18.67 -9.46
N GLN A 200 10.02 18.98 -8.91
CA GLN A 200 11.24 19.31 -9.66
C GLN A 200 12.24 18.14 -9.72
N ARG A 201 13.38 18.33 -10.40
CA ARG A 201 14.49 17.37 -10.37
C ARG A 201 15.15 17.42 -8.99
N VAL A 202 15.03 16.35 -8.20
CA VAL A 202 15.57 16.29 -6.84
C VAL A 202 17.02 15.81 -6.88
N GLY A 203 17.94 16.77 -7.00
CA GLY A 203 19.37 16.52 -7.16
C GLY A 203 19.66 15.59 -8.35
N PRO A 204 20.27 14.41 -8.14
CA PRO A 204 20.54 13.49 -9.23
C PRO A 204 19.30 12.75 -9.76
N VAL A 205 18.15 12.74 -9.06
CA VAL A 205 16.97 11.95 -9.49
C VAL A 205 16.15 12.70 -10.54
N LEU A 206 15.90 12.04 -11.68
CA LEU A 206 15.04 12.53 -12.76
C LEU A 206 13.56 12.23 -12.47
N GLY A 207 13.29 11.02 -11.98
CA GLY A 207 11.95 10.52 -11.64
C GLY A 207 12.02 9.21 -10.83
N TRP A 208 10.92 8.89 -10.15
CA TRP A 208 10.76 7.78 -9.19
C TRP A 208 9.28 7.48 -8.93
N ASP A 209 8.95 6.25 -8.53
CA ASP A 209 7.60 5.85 -8.16
C ASP A 209 7.48 5.03 -6.84
N TYR A 210 6.23 4.70 -6.52
CA TYR A 210 5.75 3.84 -5.44
C TYR A 210 6.38 4.17 -4.07
N GLN A 211 6.17 5.41 -3.64
CA GLN A 211 6.81 5.98 -2.46
C GLN A 211 6.22 5.48 -1.13
N HIS A 212 6.99 4.73 -0.35
CA HIS A 212 6.68 4.30 1.01
C HIS A 212 7.44 5.15 2.04
N VAL A 213 6.70 5.89 2.87
CA VAL A 213 7.22 6.73 3.96
C VAL A 213 7.10 6.04 5.32
N TYR A 214 8.17 6.08 6.11
CA TYR A 214 8.28 5.53 7.48
C TYR A 214 8.82 6.60 8.43
N ASP A 215 8.34 6.64 9.68
CA ASP A 215 8.97 7.44 10.73
C ASP A 215 10.26 6.76 11.20
N LEU A 216 11.33 7.54 11.40
CA LEU A 216 12.59 7.09 12.03
C LEU A 216 12.74 7.58 13.47
N GLY A 217 11.77 8.35 13.97
CA GLY A 217 11.81 9.05 15.23
C GLY A 217 12.50 10.42 15.14
N GLY A 218 12.17 11.31 16.07
CA GLY A 218 12.81 12.63 16.20
C GLY A 218 12.51 13.61 15.05
N GLY A 219 11.44 13.40 14.27
CA GLY A 219 11.09 14.23 13.12
C GLY A 219 11.88 13.89 11.84
N ARG A 220 12.58 12.75 11.82
CA ARG A 220 13.19 12.18 10.61
C ARG A 220 12.24 11.17 9.98
N GLN A 221 12.13 11.17 8.67
CA GLN A 221 11.40 10.15 7.91
C GLN A 221 12.32 9.46 6.91
N LEU A 222 12.09 8.18 6.67
CA LEU A 222 12.62 7.46 5.52
C LEU A 222 11.56 7.42 4.44
N TRP A 223 11.91 7.86 3.25
CA TRP A 223 11.20 7.54 2.02
C TRP A 223 11.94 6.39 1.34
N LEU A 224 11.26 5.31 1.00
CA LEU A 224 11.72 4.31 0.05
C LEU A 224 10.89 4.43 -1.22
N PHE A 225 11.55 4.35 -2.37
CA PHE A 225 10.91 4.35 -3.69
C PHE A 225 11.15 3.00 -4.35
N GLN A 226 10.27 2.64 -5.28
CA GLN A 226 10.49 1.56 -6.24
C GLN A 226 11.36 2.08 -7.40
N ASP A 227 10.86 2.03 -8.62
CA ASP A 227 11.66 2.21 -9.82
C ASP A 227 12.13 3.68 -9.95
N THR A 228 13.45 3.88 -9.94
CA THR A 228 14.09 5.20 -9.79
C THR A 228 15.10 5.44 -10.91
N PHE A 229 15.06 6.63 -11.53
CA PHE A 229 16.02 7.09 -12.54
C PHE A 229 17.03 8.08 -11.95
N VAL A 230 18.26 7.63 -11.74
CA VAL A 230 19.35 8.38 -11.09
C VAL A 230 20.43 8.79 -12.10
N ASP A 231 20.74 10.08 -12.17
CA ASP A 231 21.88 10.65 -12.89
C ASP A 231 22.71 11.55 -11.96
N GLN A 232 23.85 11.04 -11.49
CA GLN A 232 24.79 11.77 -10.64
C GLN A 232 25.70 12.75 -11.41
N SER A 233 25.60 12.84 -12.75
CA SER A 233 26.28 13.87 -13.55
C SER A 233 25.52 15.19 -13.62
N GLY A 234 24.19 15.17 -13.43
CA GLY A 234 23.33 16.34 -13.60
C GLY A 234 22.97 16.69 -15.04
N THR A 235 23.54 15.97 -16.03
CA THR A 235 23.41 16.29 -17.46
C THR A 235 22.19 15.65 -18.12
N ALA A 236 21.66 14.54 -17.61
CA ALA A 236 20.56 13.82 -18.23
C ALA A 236 19.25 14.63 -18.19
N GLN A 237 18.60 14.76 -19.35
CA GLN A 237 17.30 15.47 -19.50
C GLN A 237 16.13 14.51 -19.80
N THR A 238 16.44 13.24 -20.05
CA THR A 238 15.52 12.18 -20.47
C THR A 238 15.84 10.89 -19.71
N LEU A 239 14.85 10.02 -19.53
CA LEU A 239 14.99 8.83 -18.67
C LEU A 239 16.01 7.81 -19.22
N ASP A 240 16.17 7.74 -20.55
CA ASP A 240 17.16 6.90 -21.25
C ASP A 240 18.62 7.35 -21.09
N LYS A 241 18.84 8.47 -20.39
CA LYS A 241 20.17 9.02 -20.06
C LYS A 241 20.47 9.00 -18.56
N ALA A 242 19.57 8.44 -17.75
CA ALA A 242 19.81 8.13 -16.35
C ALA A 242 20.08 6.63 -16.15
N SER A 243 20.73 6.28 -15.05
CA SER A 243 20.82 4.91 -14.58
C SER A 243 19.54 4.51 -13.87
N PHE A 244 19.02 3.32 -14.15
CA PHE A 244 17.80 2.83 -13.54
C PHE A 244 18.08 1.87 -12.36
N VAL A 245 17.40 2.06 -11.23
CA VAL A 245 17.48 1.17 -10.06
C VAL A 245 16.08 0.88 -9.53
N HIS A 246 15.80 -0.40 -9.26
CA HIS A 246 14.47 -0.87 -8.82
C HIS A 246 14.06 -0.46 -7.40
N ASN A 247 14.97 0.05 -6.58
CA ASN A 247 14.61 0.75 -5.35
C ASN A 247 15.66 1.81 -5.00
N SER A 248 15.22 2.89 -4.37
CA SER A 248 16.09 3.92 -3.80
C SER A 248 15.54 4.41 -2.47
N ALA A 249 16.36 5.14 -1.71
CA ALA A 249 15.99 5.66 -0.41
C ALA A 249 16.27 7.16 -0.31
N MET A 250 15.46 7.91 0.43
CA MET A 250 15.71 9.31 0.75
C MET A 250 15.39 9.57 2.23
N VAL A 251 16.36 10.08 2.98
CA VAL A 251 16.16 10.48 4.38
C VAL A 251 15.73 11.94 4.41
N GLN A 252 14.55 12.18 4.94
CA GLN A 252 14.07 13.49 5.33
C GLN A 252 14.49 13.79 6.79
N ASP A 253 14.91 15.02 7.02
CA ASP A 253 15.43 15.53 8.29
C ASP A 253 14.90 16.96 8.47
N GLY A 254 13.76 17.11 9.16
CA GLY A 254 12.94 18.31 9.04
C GLY A 254 12.47 18.52 7.60
N ALA A 255 12.79 19.67 7.01
CA ALA A 255 12.49 19.99 5.61
C ALA A 255 13.61 19.58 4.62
N CYS A 256 14.74 19.03 5.09
CA CYS A 256 15.92 18.76 4.27
C CYS A 256 16.08 17.27 3.94
N PHE A 257 16.63 16.98 2.76
CA PHE A 257 16.58 15.65 2.15
C PHE A 257 17.96 15.14 1.69
N ARG A 258 18.22 13.85 1.87
CA ARG A 258 19.43 13.15 1.40
C ARG A 258 19.08 11.87 0.66
N LEU A 259 19.47 11.75 -0.60
CA LEU A 259 19.32 10.52 -1.38
C LEU A 259 20.36 9.47 -0.95
N LEU A 260 19.95 8.21 -0.89
CA LEU A 260 20.75 7.03 -0.61
C LEU A 260 20.55 5.96 -1.69
N HIS A 261 21.65 5.48 -2.27
CA HIS A 261 21.70 4.31 -3.14
C HIS A 261 23.01 3.54 -2.93
N ARG A 262 23.15 2.33 -3.49
CA ARG A 262 24.42 1.56 -3.45
C ARG A 262 25.21 1.73 -4.75
N GLY A 263 26.34 1.03 -4.88
CA GLY A 263 27.20 1.08 -6.06
C GLY A 263 28.11 2.32 -6.05
N THR A 264 28.29 2.92 -7.22
CA THR A 264 29.07 4.17 -7.38
C THR A 264 28.20 5.28 -7.95
N PRO A 265 28.64 6.56 -7.96
CA PRO A 265 27.88 7.61 -8.64
C PRO A 265 27.71 7.37 -10.15
N SER A 266 28.66 6.73 -10.83
CA SER A 266 28.57 6.41 -12.26
C SER A 266 27.84 5.10 -12.57
N ARG A 267 27.67 4.21 -11.57
CA ARG A 267 26.91 2.96 -11.65
C ARG A 267 26.14 2.78 -10.34
N PRO A 268 25.04 3.52 -10.12
CA PRO A 268 24.20 3.33 -8.96
C PRO A 268 23.55 1.94 -9.01
N THR A 269 23.36 1.34 -7.84
CA THR A 269 22.60 0.09 -7.67
C THR A 269 21.55 0.29 -6.58
N PRO A 270 20.51 -0.56 -6.50
CA PRO A 270 19.42 -0.37 -5.54
C PRO A 270 19.89 -0.22 -4.08
N PHE A 271 19.13 0.52 -3.28
CA PHE A 271 19.40 0.73 -1.85
C PHE A 271 19.43 -0.61 -1.09
N GLU A 272 18.44 -1.47 -1.35
CA GLU A 272 18.40 -2.86 -0.90
C GLU A 272 18.61 -3.81 -2.08
N LEU A 273 19.59 -4.71 -1.93
CA LEU A 273 19.93 -5.75 -2.91
C LEU A 273 19.32 -7.11 -2.55
N GLY A 274 18.78 -7.23 -1.33
CA GLY A 274 18.18 -8.43 -0.76
C GLY A 274 19.15 -9.61 -0.74
N THR A 275 18.71 -10.74 -1.30
CA THR A 275 19.53 -11.94 -1.54
C THR A 275 20.35 -11.88 -2.84
N GLY A 276 20.28 -10.78 -3.57
CA GLY A 276 20.86 -10.58 -4.89
C GLY A 276 19.81 -10.07 -5.87
N THR A 277 20.15 -9.03 -6.65
CA THR A 277 19.26 -8.46 -7.68
C THR A 277 19.95 -8.44 -9.04
N THR A 278 19.17 -8.73 -10.06
CA THR A 278 19.53 -8.60 -11.47
C THR A 278 18.44 -7.77 -12.14
N THR A 279 18.79 -6.58 -12.61
CA THR A 279 17.89 -5.63 -13.28
C THR A 279 17.06 -6.32 -14.35
N LEU A 280 15.73 -6.13 -14.31
CA LEU A 280 14.76 -6.77 -15.22
C LEU A 280 14.78 -8.31 -15.24
N GLN A 281 15.22 -8.95 -14.15
CA GLN A 281 15.05 -10.40 -13.94
C GLN A 281 14.55 -10.70 -12.52
N THR A 282 15.22 -10.17 -11.49
CA THR A 282 14.81 -10.33 -10.08
C THR A 282 15.24 -9.12 -9.25
N TRP A 283 14.31 -8.52 -8.52
CA TRP A 283 14.57 -7.32 -7.71
C TRP A 283 13.67 -7.27 -6.48
N PHE A 284 13.89 -6.25 -5.65
CA PHE A 284 13.18 -6.04 -4.40
C PHE A 284 12.48 -4.69 -4.42
N TRP A 285 11.18 -4.68 -4.16
CA TRP A 285 10.35 -3.48 -4.06
C TRP A 285 9.90 -3.29 -2.60
N PRO A 286 10.05 -2.09 -2.00
CA PRO A 286 9.65 -1.83 -0.61
C PRO A 286 8.11 -1.88 -0.47
N MET A 287 7.66 -2.36 0.68
CA MET A 287 6.24 -2.53 1.06
C MET A 287 5.99 -1.89 2.44
N GLY A 288 5.10 -2.46 3.26
CA GLY A 288 4.87 -2.02 4.64
C GLY A 288 6.10 -2.14 5.55
N GLY A 289 6.10 -1.39 6.65
CA GLY A 289 7.20 -1.40 7.62
C GLY A 289 6.95 -0.46 8.80
N GLU A 290 7.65 -0.70 9.90
CA GLU A 290 7.52 0.08 11.14
C GLU A 290 8.83 0.12 11.95
N MET A 291 8.92 1.07 12.88
CA MET A 291 9.97 1.15 13.88
C MET A 291 9.59 0.34 15.12
N HIS A 292 10.48 -0.54 15.58
CA HIS A 292 10.31 -1.27 16.84
C HIS A 292 11.63 -1.47 17.58
N ASN A 293 11.64 -1.26 18.91
CA ASN A 293 12.82 -1.37 19.79
C ASN A 293 14.10 -0.66 19.28
N GLY A 294 13.94 0.48 18.60
CA GLY A 294 15.06 1.26 18.07
C GLY A 294 15.63 0.73 16.74
N GLN A 295 14.95 -0.21 16.08
CA GLN A 295 15.31 -0.73 14.76
C GLN A 295 14.15 -0.49 13.78
N LEU A 296 14.49 -0.23 12.50
CA LEU A 296 13.52 -0.16 11.42
C LEU A 296 13.33 -1.54 10.82
N TYR A 297 12.09 -1.95 10.60
CA TYR A 297 11.73 -3.18 9.88
C TYR A 297 10.94 -2.82 8.62
N VAL A 298 11.34 -3.37 7.47
CA VAL A 298 10.68 -3.13 6.17
C VAL A 298 10.45 -4.46 5.48
N PHE A 299 9.23 -4.66 4.98
CA PHE A 299 8.87 -5.77 4.11
C PHE A 299 9.25 -5.43 2.67
N TRP A 300 9.73 -6.43 1.93
CA TRP A 300 10.17 -6.31 0.54
C TRP A 300 9.53 -7.41 -0.29
N ALA A 301 8.84 -7.04 -1.36
CA ALA A 301 8.39 -8.00 -2.37
C ALA A 301 9.60 -8.40 -3.24
N GLU A 302 9.86 -9.70 -3.35
CA GLU A 302 10.74 -10.27 -4.36
C GLU A 302 9.95 -10.33 -5.68
N MET A 303 10.34 -9.50 -6.64
CA MET A 303 9.67 -9.35 -7.94
C MET A 303 10.45 -10.09 -9.02
N VAL A 304 9.77 -10.70 -9.99
CA VAL A 304 10.40 -11.30 -11.18
C VAL A 304 9.77 -10.78 -12.48
N LYS A 305 10.60 -10.65 -13.51
CA LYS A 305 10.16 -10.28 -14.87
C LYS A 305 9.44 -11.47 -15.53
N ASP A 306 8.25 -11.25 -16.07
CA ASP A 306 7.57 -12.23 -16.93
C ASP A 306 8.18 -12.25 -18.34
N VAL A 307 8.02 -13.39 -19.04
CA VAL A 307 8.60 -13.63 -20.37
C VAL A 307 8.05 -12.68 -21.45
N VAL A 308 6.87 -12.12 -21.22
CA VAL A 308 6.16 -11.22 -22.14
C VAL A 308 5.67 -10.02 -21.34
N ASP A 309 5.95 -8.80 -21.81
CA ASP A 309 5.27 -7.60 -21.34
C ASP A 309 3.83 -7.60 -21.87
N PRO A 310 2.82 -7.40 -21.02
CA PRO A 310 1.43 -7.29 -21.45
C PRO A 310 1.22 -6.06 -22.34
N LEU A 311 0.23 -6.14 -23.21
CA LEU A 311 -0.31 -4.97 -23.89
C LEU A 311 -1.30 -4.26 -22.96
N PRO A 312 -1.54 -2.95 -23.15
CA PRO A 312 -2.69 -2.30 -22.52
C PRO A 312 -3.98 -3.05 -22.88
N PRO A 313 -4.94 -3.20 -21.94
CA PRO A 313 -4.91 -2.69 -20.58
C PRO A 313 -4.37 -3.67 -19.51
N ASP A 314 -3.73 -4.79 -19.89
CA ASP A 314 -3.43 -5.91 -18.97
C ASP A 314 -2.24 -5.68 -18.01
N GLY A 315 -1.74 -4.45 -17.89
CA GLY A 315 -0.88 -4.00 -16.79
C GLY A 315 0.63 -4.04 -17.07
N LEU A 316 1.38 -4.74 -16.22
CA LEU A 316 2.84 -4.68 -16.12
C LEU A 316 3.48 -6.06 -16.32
N GLY A 317 4.69 -6.15 -16.89
CA GLY A 317 5.32 -7.44 -17.24
C GLY A 317 6.08 -8.13 -16.11
N TRP A 318 5.54 -8.16 -14.89
CA TRP A 318 6.16 -8.76 -13.71
C TRP A 318 5.16 -9.00 -12.59
N HIS A 319 5.53 -9.86 -11.65
CA HIS A 319 4.71 -10.23 -10.48
C HIS A 319 5.59 -10.50 -9.24
N PRO A 320 5.03 -10.40 -8.02
CA PRO A 320 5.71 -10.84 -6.81
C PRO A 320 5.77 -12.37 -6.72
N VAL A 321 6.88 -12.91 -6.22
CA VAL A 321 7.07 -14.36 -5.95
C VAL A 321 7.33 -14.68 -4.48
N ALA A 322 7.70 -13.69 -3.67
CA ALA A 322 7.89 -13.87 -2.23
C ALA A 322 7.88 -12.53 -1.48
N THR A 323 7.79 -12.63 -0.15
CA THR A 323 8.02 -11.48 0.75
C THR A 323 9.21 -11.72 1.68
N HIS A 324 10.06 -10.72 1.86
CA HIS A 324 11.20 -10.71 2.79
C HIS A 324 11.02 -9.60 3.83
N ILE A 325 11.75 -9.73 4.94
CA ILE A 325 11.87 -8.68 5.96
C ILE A 325 13.34 -8.29 6.04
N ALA A 326 13.60 -6.99 5.91
CA ALA A 326 14.88 -6.37 6.20
C ALA A 326 14.80 -5.66 7.55
N THR A 327 15.89 -5.69 8.31
CA THR A 327 16.04 -4.90 9.55
C THR A 327 17.20 -3.93 9.37
N TYR A 328 17.01 -2.65 9.73
CA TYR A 328 18.03 -1.60 9.61
C TYR A 328 18.25 -0.86 10.92
N ASP A 329 19.47 -0.36 11.10
CA ASP A 329 19.77 0.70 12.07
C ASP A 329 19.18 2.04 11.58
N PRO A 330 18.33 2.75 12.35
CA PRO A 330 17.59 3.94 11.88
C PRO A 330 18.46 5.21 11.74
N VAL A 331 19.69 5.19 12.24
CA VAL A 331 20.61 6.34 12.21
C VAL A 331 21.47 6.29 10.94
N THR A 332 22.06 5.12 10.67
CA THR A 332 23.01 4.88 9.57
C THR A 332 22.38 4.19 8.35
N LEU A 333 21.18 3.61 8.53
CA LEU A 333 20.48 2.73 7.58
C LEU A 333 21.30 1.50 7.17
N ALA A 334 22.31 1.11 7.95
CA ALA A 334 23.01 -0.15 7.78
C ALA A 334 22.05 -1.34 7.95
N ARG A 335 22.09 -2.26 6.99
CA ARG A 335 21.30 -3.50 7.00
C ARG A 335 21.84 -4.47 8.07
N LEU A 336 20.99 -4.84 9.01
CA LEU A 336 21.30 -5.71 10.16
C LEU A 336 20.85 -7.16 9.91
N ASP A 337 19.72 -7.35 9.22
CA ASP A 337 19.16 -8.65 8.81
C ASP A 337 18.45 -8.50 7.46
N PHE A 338 18.40 -9.58 6.68
CA PHE A 338 17.56 -9.69 5.48
C PHE A 338 17.26 -11.17 5.20
N ARG A 339 15.98 -11.56 5.28
CA ARG A 339 15.52 -12.93 5.02
C ARG A 339 14.03 -13.00 4.71
N ARG A 340 13.59 -14.13 4.16
CA ARG A 340 12.18 -14.40 3.87
C ARG A 340 11.29 -14.24 5.12
N ALA A 341 10.13 -13.63 4.91
CA ALA A 341 9.13 -13.42 5.94
C ALA A 341 8.53 -14.76 6.43
N PRO A 342 7.97 -14.83 7.65
CA PRO A 342 7.03 -15.88 8.01
C PRO A 342 5.89 -15.92 6.98
N ASN A 343 5.64 -17.09 6.39
CA ASN A 343 4.72 -17.25 5.26
C ASN A 343 5.04 -16.30 4.06
N SER A 344 6.28 -16.36 3.56
CA SER A 344 6.78 -15.59 2.41
C SER A 344 6.15 -15.93 1.05
N GLY A 345 4.86 -16.26 0.98
CA GLY A 345 4.14 -16.47 -0.28
C GLY A 345 3.89 -15.15 -1.02
N ALA A 346 3.25 -15.26 -2.19
CA ALA A 346 2.77 -14.13 -2.98
C ALA A 346 1.23 -14.04 -3.05
N THR A 347 0.53 -15.06 -2.58
CA THR A 347 -0.93 -15.19 -2.68
C THR A 347 -1.60 -15.33 -1.30
N PRO A 348 -1.66 -14.26 -0.49
CA PRO A 348 -1.15 -12.89 -0.72
C PRO A 348 0.31 -12.69 -0.24
N ILE A 349 0.93 -11.55 -0.60
CA ILE A 349 2.12 -11.03 0.09
C ILE A 349 1.73 -10.39 1.43
N TYR A 350 1.94 -11.08 2.55
CA TYR A 350 1.70 -10.52 3.89
C TYR A 350 2.79 -9.49 4.25
N GLY A 351 2.36 -8.28 4.58
CA GLY A 351 3.24 -7.13 4.79
C GLY A 351 3.21 -6.10 3.66
N TYR A 352 2.27 -6.20 2.72
CA TYR A 352 1.96 -5.16 1.72
C TYR A 352 1.79 -3.78 2.37
N ALA A 353 1.07 -3.74 3.50
CA ALA A 353 1.11 -2.66 4.48
C ALA A 353 1.29 -3.23 5.90
N VAL A 354 1.85 -2.44 6.82
CA VAL A 354 2.15 -2.85 8.20
C VAL A 354 1.88 -1.69 9.16
N ALA A 355 1.21 -1.97 10.27
CA ALA A 355 1.06 -1.05 11.40
C ALA A 355 0.72 -1.80 12.69
N SER A 356 1.00 -1.19 13.85
CA SER A 356 0.73 -1.75 15.17
C SER A 356 -0.40 -1.05 15.92
N ASP A 357 -1.19 -1.81 16.69
CA ASP A 357 -1.90 -1.29 17.86
C ASP A 357 -1.03 -1.43 19.12
N ASP A 358 -1.62 -1.32 20.32
CA ASP A 358 -0.85 -1.48 21.56
C ASP A 358 -0.30 -2.88 21.83
N THR A 359 -0.87 -3.90 21.19
CA THR A 359 -0.74 -5.33 21.50
C THR A 359 -0.18 -6.17 20.36
N HIS A 360 -0.48 -5.82 19.11
CA HIS A 360 -0.11 -6.58 17.92
C HIS A 360 0.45 -5.68 16.80
N THR A 361 1.36 -6.24 16.01
CA THR A 361 1.67 -5.72 14.68
C THR A 361 0.81 -6.46 13.67
N TYR A 362 0.12 -5.73 12.80
CA TYR A 362 -0.72 -6.27 11.76
C TYR A 362 0.01 -6.24 10.42
N LEU A 363 -0.11 -7.35 9.69
CA LEU A 363 0.47 -7.57 8.38
C LEU A 363 -0.69 -7.65 7.40
N PHE A 364 -0.96 -6.53 6.70
CA PHE A 364 -1.97 -6.50 5.66
C PHE A 364 -1.43 -7.21 4.42
N GLY A 365 -2.26 -8.03 3.79
CA GLY A 365 -1.91 -8.81 2.61
C GLY A 365 -2.75 -8.41 1.41
N ASN A 366 -2.09 -8.22 0.28
CA ASN A 366 -2.68 -8.13 -1.05
C ASN A 366 -1.93 -9.15 -1.93
N THR A 367 -2.46 -9.59 -3.08
CA THR A 367 -1.62 -10.39 -4.02
C THR A 367 -0.57 -9.53 -4.69
N PHE A 368 -0.87 -8.23 -4.89
CA PHE A 368 -0.06 -7.27 -5.64
C PHE A 368 0.32 -7.81 -7.03
N GLU A 369 -0.58 -8.62 -7.60
CA GLU A 369 -0.52 -9.04 -8.99
C GLU A 369 -0.96 -7.88 -9.88
N GLN A 370 -0.07 -7.42 -10.74
CA GLN A 370 -0.30 -6.28 -11.64
C GLN A 370 -0.08 -6.67 -13.11
N ASN A 371 0.14 -7.96 -13.39
CA ASN A 371 0.17 -8.53 -14.72
C ASN A 371 -1.11 -9.35 -14.96
N MET A 372 -2.19 -8.67 -15.37
CA MET A 372 -3.51 -9.28 -15.48
C MET A 372 -3.58 -10.38 -16.54
N THR A 373 -2.64 -10.49 -17.48
CA THR A 373 -2.59 -11.63 -18.43
C THR A 373 -2.47 -12.98 -17.69
N ARG A 374 -1.86 -12.99 -16.50
CA ARG A 374 -1.75 -14.17 -15.63
C ARG A 374 -3.09 -14.55 -14.99
N GLU A 375 -4.02 -13.60 -14.90
CA GLU A 375 -5.38 -13.77 -14.38
C GLU A 375 -6.44 -13.79 -15.49
N GLY A 376 -6.04 -13.89 -16.77
CA GLY A 376 -6.94 -14.01 -17.93
C GLY A 376 -7.15 -12.73 -18.75
N GLY A 377 -6.44 -11.65 -18.42
CA GLY A 377 -6.57 -10.31 -19.01
C GLY A 377 -7.60 -9.44 -18.28
N TRP A 378 -7.52 -8.12 -18.46
CA TRP A 378 -8.31 -7.09 -17.78
C TRP A 378 -9.80 -7.39 -17.66
N PHE A 379 -10.40 -7.97 -18.70
CA PHE A 379 -11.83 -8.28 -18.77
C PHE A 379 -12.26 -9.49 -17.92
N ASN A 380 -11.32 -10.27 -17.36
CA ASN A 380 -11.59 -11.41 -16.49
C ASN A 380 -11.57 -11.06 -14.98
N GLY A 381 -11.82 -9.78 -14.64
CA GLY A 381 -11.92 -9.31 -13.27
C GLY A 381 -13.23 -9.70 -12.55
N PRO A 382 -13.41 -9.33 -11.27
CA PRO A 382 -12.45 -8.57 -10.46
C PRO A 382 -11.21 -9.38 -10.06
N HIS A 383 -10.04 -8.80 -10.27
CA HIS A 383 -8.71 -9.44 -10.16
C HIS A 383 -8.31 -9.73 -8.71
N SER A 384 -7.32 -10.60 -8.47
CA SER A 384 -6.95 -11.02 -7.11
C SER A 384 -6.41 -9.88 -6.25
N ALA A 385 -5.83 -8.85 -6.86
CA ALA A 385 -5.38 -7.63 -6.19
C ALA A 385 -6.53 -6.77 -5.62
N THR A 386 -7.80 -7.12 -5.88
CA THR A 386 -8.97 -6.52 -5.22
C THR A 386 -9.21 -7.04 -3.79
N LEU A 387 -8.48 -8.08 -3.36
CA LEU A 387 -8.66 -8.77 -2.09
C LEU A 387 -7.64 -8.30 -1.03
N MET A 388 -8.14 -7.78 0.09
CA MET A 388 -7.32 -7.45 1.26
C MET A 388 -7.47 -8.49 2.37
N PHE A 389 -6.35 -9.13 2.71
CA PHE A 389 -6.19 -10.14 3.76
C PHE A 389 -5.49 -9.52 4.97
N LEU A 390 -5.58 -10.19 6.13
CA LEU A 390 -4.96 -9.73 7.36
C LEU A 390 -4.30 -10.88 8.12
N ALA A 391 -3.06 -10.67 8.54
CA ALA A 391 -2.39 -11.46 9.55
C ALA A 391 -1.87 -10.56 10.68
N ARG A 392 -1.42 -11.13 11.79
CA ARG A 392 -0.83 -10.41 12.91
C ARG A 392 0.25 -11.23 13.62
N VAL A 393 1.13 -10.53 14.32
CA VAL A 393 2.07 -11.07 15.32
C VAL A 393 1.94 -10.25 16.61
N PRO A 394 2.39 -10.74 17.77
CA PRO A 394 2.55 -9.90 18.95
C PRO A 394 3.44 -8.70 18.61
N ARG A 395 3.13 -7.51 19.14
CA ARG A 395 3.74 -6.23 18.69
C ARG A 395 5.26 -6.30 18.55
N GLY A 396 5.74 -5.96 17.36
CA GLY A 396 7.16 -5.95 16.98
C GLY A 396 7.80 -7.31 16.70
N GLN A 397 7.12 -8.42 16.94
CA GLN A 397 7.66 -9.77 16.73
C GLN A 397 7.51 -10.22 15.27
N LEU A 398 8.00 -9.42 14.33
CA LEU A 398 7.79 -9.58 12.88
C LEU A 398 8.33 -10.90 12.28
N PHE A 399 9.19 -11.61 13.01
CA PHE A 399 9.69 -12.94 12.63
C PHE A 399 8.97 -14.12 13.33
N SER A 400 7.97 -13.87 14.18
CA SER A 400 7.13 -14.91 14.78
C SER A 400 6.14 -15.49 13.77
N ALA A 401 5.67 -16.71 14.01
CA ALA A 401 4.61 -17.32 13.21
C ALA A 401 3.30 -16.51 13.35
N PRO A 402 2.71 -15.98 12.25
CA PRO A 402 1.52 -15.14 12.33
C PRO A 402 0.26 -15.92 12.69
N GLU A 403 -0.72 -15.19 13.22
CA GLU A 403 -2.13 -15.57 13.22
C GLU A 403 -2.84 -14.85 12.07
N TYR A 404 -3.69 -15.53 11.33
CA TYR A 404 -4.41 -15.07 10.14
C TYR A 404 -5.87 -14.83 10.47
N TRP A 405 -6.46 -13.81 9.83
CA TRP A 405 -7.87 -13.47 9.98
C TRP A 405 -8.78 -14.41 9.18
N ARG A 406 -9.91 -14.73 9.80
CA ARG A 406 -11.10 -15.36 9.21
C ARG A 406 -12.33 -14.65 9.75
N VAL A 407 -13.49 -14.83 9.11
CA VAL A 407 -14.77 -14.23 9.55
C VAL A 407 -15.11 -14.59 11.01
N GLU A 408 -14.70 -15.78 11.49
CA GLU A 408 -14.90 -16.24 12.86
C GLU A 408 -13.78 -15.85 13.85
N GLY A 409 -12.72 -15.15 13.40
CA GLY A 409 -11.58 -14.73 14.21
C GLY A 409 -10.23 -15.30 13.74
N TRP A 410 -9.28 -15.44 14.68
CA TRP A 410 -7.86 -15.69 14.40
C TRP A 410 -7.47 -17.17 14.45
N ASP A 411 -6.62 -17.62 13.51
CA ASP A 411 -6.07 -18.99 13.45
C ASP A 411 -4.61 -18.99 12.96
N ARG A 412 -3.87 -20.08 13.14
CA ARG A 412 -2.45 -20.22 12.73
C ARG A 412 -2.27 -20.92 11.38
N ASN A 413 -3.34 -21.46 10.80
CA ASN A 413 -3.33 -22.07 9.47
C ASN A 413 -3.51 -21.01 8.36
N PRO A 414 -2.48 -20.66 7.57
CA PRO A 414 -2.61 -19.68 6.49
C PRO A 414 -3.57 -20.13 5.38
N ALA A 415 -3.74 -21.44 5.16
CA ALA A 415 -4.66 -21.97 4.15
C ALA A 415 -6.15 -21.81 4.53
N GLY A 416 -6.44 -21.35 5.75
CA GLY A 416 -7.78 -20.95 6.17
C GLY A 416 -8.03 -19.44 6.12
N ALA A 417 -7.04 -18.62 5.76
CA ALA A 417 -7.16 -17.16 5.76
C ALA A 417 -8.21 -16.67 4.77
N GLN A 418 -8.95 -15.62 5.14
CA GLN A 418 -10.00 -15.01 4.31
C GLN A 418 -9.73 -13.52 4.15
N PRO A 419 -10.13 -12.91 3.01
CA PRO A 419 -10.08 -11.46 2.87
C PRO A 419 -11.05 -10.82 3.86
N PHE A 420 -10.63 -9.76 4.53
CA PHE A 420 -11.51 -8.94 5.38
C PHE A 420 -12.27 -7.88 4.57
N LEU A 421 -11.79 -7.56 3.37
CA LEU A 421 -12.39 -6.59 2.45
C LEU A 421 -12.07 -6.95 1.00
N LYS A 422 -13.05 -6.76 0.11
CA LYS A 422 -12.91 -6.80 -1.36
C LYS A 422 -13.55 -5.55 -1.94
N ARG A 423 -12.89 -4.85 -2.87
CA ARG A 423 -13.47 -3.71 -3.60
C ARG A 423 -12.90 -3.55 -5.01
N HIS A 424 -13.66 -2.85 -5.86
CA HIS A 424 -13.29 -2.43 -7.21
C HIS A 424 -13.02 -3.60 -8.19
N TRP A 425 -12.38 -3.31 -9.33
CA TRP A 425 -12.19 -4.23 -10.46
C TRP A 425 -10.75 -4.69 -10.63
N ALA A 426 -9.82 -3.73 -10.65
CA ALA A 426 -8.43 -3.91 -11.07
C ALA A 426 -7.51 -4.27 -9.90
N GLU A 427 -7.43 -3.36 -8.94
CA GLU A 427 -6.67 -3.52 -7.70
C GLU A 427 -7.32 -2.69 -6.59
N PHE A 428 -7.14 -3.12 -5.34
CA PHE A 428 -7.49 -2.36 -4.14
C PHE A 428 -6.21 -2.13 -3.33
N PRO A 429 -5.34 -1.19 -3.75
CA PRO A 429 -4.00 -0.96 -3.19
C PRO A 429 -4.08 -0.12 -1.89
N MET A 430 -4.95 -0.55 -0.99
CA MET A 430 -5.25 0.08 0.29
C MET A 430 -3.99 0.12 1.17
N GLN A 431 -3.71 1.27 1.79
CA GLN A 431 -2.57 1.47 2.70
C GLN A 431 -3.01 1.76 4.15
N PRO A 432 -3.42 0.74 4.94
CA PRO A 432 -3.84 0.93 6.33
C PRO A 432 -2.72 1.35 7.29
N ARG A 433 -3.07 2.21 8.23
CA ARG A 433 -2.29 2.59 9.42
C ARG A 433 -3.17 2.74 10.65
N TYR A 434 -2.53 2.73 11.81
CA TYR A 434 -3.13 3.13 13.08
C TYR A 434 -2.61 4.54 13.45
N ILE A 435 -3.48 5.54 13.44
CA ILE A 435 -3.13 6.95 13.68
C ILE A 435 -4.18 7.57 14.62
N GLY A 436 -3.76 8.33 15.62
CA GLY A 436 -4.68 9.04 16.53
C GLY A 436 -5.58 8.13 17.40
N GLY A 437 -5.25 6.84 17.52
CA GLY A 437 -6.09 5.84 18.19
C GLY A 437 -7.11 5.15 17.28
N GLN A 438 -7.06 5.41 15.98
CA GLN A 438 -8.03 4.99 14.97
C GLN A 438 -7.34 4.28 13.80
N TRP A 439 -8.02 3.32 13.17
CA TRP A 439 -7.56 2.74 11.91
C TRP A 439 -8.00 3.61 10.74
N ALA A 440 -7.06 3.96 9.87
CA ALA A 440 -7.29 4.77 8.67
C ALA A 440 -6.47 4.21 7.51
N ALA A 441 -6.97 4.35 6.29
CA ALA A 441 -6.29 3.90 5.09
C ALA A 441 -6.54 4.88 3.94
N THR A 442 -5.57 4.98 3.03
CA THR A 442 -5.72 5.64 1.74
C THR A 442 -5.67 4.63 0.61
N THR A 443 -6.45 4.87 -0.44
CA THR A 443 -6.55 3.99 -1.60
C THR A 443 -6.55 4.84 -2.87
N ALA A 444 -5.72 4.47 -3.84
CA ALA A 444 -5.94 4.86 -5.24
C ALA A 444 -6.89 3.82 -5.84
N VAL A 445 -8.13 4.20 -6.15
CA VAL A 445 -9.19 3.28 -6.59
C VAL A 445 -8.81 2.68 -7.93
N ASN A 446 -8.82 1.35 -8.07
CA ASN A 446 -8.27 0.64 -9.23
C ASN A 446 -6.79 1.00 -9.55
N GLY A 447 -6.06 1.61 -8.61
CA GLY A 447 -4.67 2.03 -8.73
C GLY A 447 -4.29 2.60 -10.09
N TYR A 448 -3.41 1.91 -10.83
CA TYR A 448 -2.92 2.34 -12.15
C TYR A 448 -4.02 2.62 -13.20
N TRP A 449 -5.21 2.05 -13.02
CA TRP A 449 -6.30 2.04 -13.98
C TRP A 449 -7.47 2.94 -13.62
N GLY A 450 -7.47 3.56 -12.43
CA GLY A 450 -8.53 4.47 -11.99
C GLY A 450 -8.07 5.91 -11.82
N GLU A 451 -9.06 6.79 -11.62
CA GLU A 451 -8.87 8.24 -11.50
C GLU A 451 -9.54 8.77 -10.22
N GLU A 452 -9.66 7.91 -9.20
CA GLU A 452 -10.31 8.22 -7.92
C GLU A 452 -9.42 7.85 -6.72
N TYR A 453 -9.68 8.53 -5.60
CA TYR A 453 -9.02 8.39 -4.32
C TYR A 453 -10.07 8.20 -3.23
N GLU A 454 -9.83 7.25 -2.33
CA GLU A 454 -10.65 6.96 -1.16
C GLU A 454 -9.83 7.08 0.14
N VAL A 455 -10.48 7.59 1.20
CA VAL A 455 -10.08 7.39 2.60
C VAL A 455 -11.07 6.47 3.28
N ASP A 456 -10.58 5.37 3.83
CA ASP A 456 -11.35 4.50 4.71
C ASP A 456 -10.92 4.67 6.17
N VAL A 457 -11.86 4.48 7.08
CA VAL A 457 -11.61 4.45 8.53
C VAL A 457 -12.32 3.27 9.19
N ALA A 458 -11.76 2.77 10.29
CA ALA A 458 -12.29 1.65 11.04
C ALA A 458 -11.99 1.74 12.55
N PRO A 459 -12.79 1.05 13.40
CA PRO A 459 -12.49 0.88 14.82
C PRO A 459 -11.44 -0.22 15.08
N ALA A 460 -11.22 -1.13 14.12
CA ALA A 460 -10.31 -2.27 14.22
C ALA A 460 -9.71 -2.59 12.83
N PRO A 461 -8.55 -3.28 12.73
CA PRO A 461 -7.85 -3.43 11.45
C PRO A 461 -8.57 -4.36 10.45
N TRP A 462 -9.44 -5.25 10.94
CA TRP A 462 -10.34 -6.07 10.12
C TRP A 462 -11.68 -5.38 9.80
N GLY A 463 -11.86 -4.12 10.22
CA GLY A 463 -13.07 -3.34 9.99
C GLY A 463 -14.10 -3.35 11.13
N PRO A 464 -15.36 -2.97 10.86
CA PRO A 464 -15.87 -2.52 9.57
C PRO A 464 -15.13 -1.27 9.07
N TRP A 465 -14.80 -1.25 7.79
CA TRP A 465 -14.13 -0.13 7.12
C TRP A 465 -15.15 0.72 6.37
N THR A 466 -15.20 2.01 6.68
CA THR A 466 -16.15 2.96 6.10
C THR A 466 -15.41 4.06 5.36
N THR A 467 -15.80 4.31 4.11
CA THR A 467 -15.24 5.38 3.29
C THR A 467 -15.78 6.73 3.74
N VAL A 468 -14.89 7.67 4.04
CA VAL A 468 -15.22 9.02 4.59
C VAL A 468 -14.78 10.17 3.69
N GLU A 469 -13.88 9.91 2.73
CA GLU A 469 -13.58 10.82 1.62
C GLU A 469 -13.51 9.99 0.35
N ARG A 470 -14.22 10.39 -0.71
CA ARG A 470 -14.03 9.86 -2.08
C ARG A 470 -14.07 11.02 -3.06
N ARG A 471 -13.10 11.09 -3.98
CA ARG A 471 -13.01 12.14 -5.01
C ARG A 471 -12.08 11.73 -6.15
N ALA A 472 -12.10 12.50 -7.23
CA ALA A 472 -11.14 12.37 -8.33
C ALA A 472 -9.68 12.55 -7.84
N LEU A 473 -8.80 11.67 -8.32
CA LEU A 473 -7.36 11.66 -8.09
C LEU A 473 -6.65 12.12 -9.37
N LEU A 474 -6.63 13.43 -9.58
CA LEU A 474 -6.17 14.01 -10.84
C LEU A 474 -4.63 14.14 -10.86
N PRO A 475 -3.95 13.78 -11.97
CA PRO A 475 -2.50 13.83 -12.06
C PRO A 475 -1.96 15.27 -12.02
N ARG A 476 -0.66 15.42 -11.72
CA ARG A 476 0.01 16.73 -11.61
C ARG A 476 -0.24 17.60 -12.84
N GLY A 477 -0.89 18.75 -12.62
CA GLY A 477 -1.19 19.71 -13.68
C GLY A 477 -2.33 19.31 -14.62
N PHE A 478 -3.12 18.28 -14.28
CA PHE A 478 -4.22 17.75 -15.09
C PHE A 478 -3.79 17.24 -16.48
N ASP A 479 -2.56 16.74 -16.62
CA ASP A 479 -2.07 16.18 -17.89
C ASP A 479 -2.79 14.86 -18.21
N PRO A 480 -3.62 14.78 -19.27
CA PRO A 480 -4.41 13.58 -19.57
C PRO A 480 -3.54 12.38 -19.96
N LYS A 481 -2.29 12.61 -20.37
CA LYS A 481 -1.32 11.55 -20.69
C LYS A 481 -0.79 10.87 -19.44
N MET A 482 -1.14 11.35 -18.25
CA MET A 482 -0.68 10.82 -16.97
C MET A 482 -1.76 10.02 -16.25
N ASN A 483 -1.33 9.09 -15.41
CA ASN A 483 -2.14 8.38 -14.42
C ASN A 483 -1.52 8.49 -13.02
N THR A 484 -2.30 8.12 -12.02
CA THR A 484 -1.98 8.17 -10.58
C THR A 484 -2.15 6.80 -9.95
N TYR A 485 -1.31 6.45 -8.99
CA TYR A 485 -1.35 5.15 -8.30
C TYR A 485 -0.66 5.24 -6.94
N HIS A 486 -0.82 4.20 -6.11
CA HIS A 486 -0.22 4.08 -4.77
C HIS A 486 -0.41 5.33 -3.90
N ALA A 487 -1.64 5.53 -3.44
CA ALA A 487 -1.94 6.53 -2.42
C ALA A 487 -1.41 6.05 -1.06
N HIS A 488 -0.20 6.52 -0.72
CA HIS A 488 0.48 6.18 0.52
C HIS A 488 0.21 7.20 1.61
N LEU A 489 -0.47 6.75 2.66
CA LEU A 489 -0.69 7.50 3.89
C LEU A 489 0.64 7.68 4.64
N HIS A 490 0.91 8.88 5.14
CA HIS A 490 2.10 9.16 5.95
C HIS A 490 1.97 8.62 7.38
N PRO A 491 3.09 8.39 8.10
CA PRO A 491 3.06 7.88 9.46
C PRO A 491 2.53 8.88 10.50
N SER A 492 2.39 10.16 10.14
CA SER A 492 1.99 11.26 11.02
C SER A 492 0.97 12.18 10.35
N LEU A 493 0.17 12.86 11.17
CA LEU A 493 -0.69 13.96 10.74
C LEU A 493 0.14 15.24 10.47
N ASP A 494 -0.43 16.21 9.77
CA ASP A 494 0.13 17.56 9.64
C ASP A 494 -0.10 18.41 10.92
N GLU A 495 0.38 19.66 10.91
CA GLU A 495 0.23 20.61 12.03
C GLU A 495 -1.22 21.03 12.33
N PHE A 496 -2.15 20.77 11.40
CA PHE A 496 -3.58 21.03 11.54
C PHE A 496 -4.38 19.76 11.92
N GLY A 497 -3.72 18.60 11.98
CA GLY A 497 -4.32 17.31 12.28
C GLY A 497 -4.85 16.55 11.06
N ASN A 498 -4.56 16.96 9.83
CA ASN A 498 -4.95 16.24 8.62
C ASN A 498 -4.03 15.06 8.32
N PHE A 499 -4.51 14.10 7.52
CA PHE A 499 -3.64 13.12 6.88
C PHE A 499 -2.74 13.79 5.83
N VAL A 500 -1.44 13.50 5.84
CA VAL A 500 -0.54 13.77 4.71
C VAL A 500 -0.51 12.52 3.83
N VAL A 501 -0.65 12.71 2.51
CA VAL A 501 -0.78 11.63 1.53
C VAL A 501 0.13 11.91 0.36
N SER A 502 0.88 10.89 -0.05
CA SER A 502 1.71 10.92 -1.26
C SER A 502 1.18 9.92 -2.29
N VAL A 503 1.12 10.33 -3.56
CA VAL A 503 0.58 9.55 -4.69
C VAL A 503 1.60 9.55 -5.82
N SER A 504 1.93 8.38 -6.36
CA SER A 504 2.80 8.28 -7.52
C SER A 504 2.08 8.72 -8.79
N ASN A 505 2.77 9.46 -9.66
CA ASN A 505 2.28 9.78 -11.01
C ASN A 505 3.22 9.18 -12.05
N ASN A 506 2.68 8.80 -13.20
CA ASN A 506 3.45 8.39 -14.38
C ASN A 506 2.75 8.88 -15.65
N ALA A 507 3.39 8.76 -16.81
CA ALA A 507 2.67 8.72 -18.08
C ALA A 507 2.05 7.33 -18.30
N ARG A 508 0.84 7.29 -18.87
CA ARG A 508 0.15 6.06 -19.29
C ARG A 508 0.99 5.30 -20.32
N ASP A 509 1.56 6.05 -21.27
CA ASP A 509 2.64 5.59 -22.15
C ASP A 509 4.00 6.15 -21.68
N MET A 510 4.76 5.33 -20.96
CA MET A 510 6.08 5.74 -20.47
C MET A 510 7.05 6.10 -21.60
N LEU A 511 7.11 5.29 -22.67
CA LEU A 511 8.07 5.45 -23.76
C LEU A 511 7.85 6.74 -24.53
N ARG A 512 6.59 7.02 -24.83
CA ARG A 512 6.17 8.15 -25.66
C ARG A 512 6.16 9.46 -24.88
N ASP A 513 5.82 9.43 -23.59
CA ASP A 513 5.53 10.64 -22.82
C ASP A 513 6.38 10.88 -21.56
N ALA A 514 6.78 9.85 -20.80
CA ALA A 514 7.61 10.04 -19.59
C ALA A 514 9.12 10.03 -19.90
N TRP A 515 9.57 9.15 -20.80
CA TRP A 515 10.98 9.07 -21.22
C TRP A 515 11.53 10.39 -21.76
N PRO A 516 10.85 11.08 -22.70
CA PRO A 516 11.26 12.42 -23.14
C PRO A 516 10.88 13.54 -22.15
N ASN A 517 10.00 13.31 -21.16
CA ASN A 517 9.59 14.33 -20.18
C ASN A 517 9.60 13.78 -18.74
N PRO A 518 10.78 13.64 -18.10
CA PRO A 518 10.92 13.04 -16.76
C PRO A 518 10.05 13.62 -15.65
N ALA A 519 9.56 14.86 -15.81
CA ALA A 519 8.64 15.49 -14.85
C ALA A 519 7.30 14.75 -14.68
N ARG A 520 6.93 13.86 -15.62
CA ARG A 520 5.72 13.03 -15.51
C ARG A 520 5.86 11.84 -14.57
N TYR A 521 7.08 11.47 -14.17
CA TYR A 521 7.36 10.28 -13.36
C TYR A 521 7.81 10.67 -11.95
N ARG A 522 6.92 11.32 -11.19
CA ARG A 522 7.20 11.90 -9.87
C ARG A 522 5.96 11.83 -8.97
N PRO A 523 6.11 11.77 -7.63
CA PRO A 523 4.97 11.85 -6.72
C PRO A 523 4.29 13.22 -6.75
N VAL A 524 3.06 13.24 -6.25
CA VAL A 524 2.33 14.40 -5.75
C VAL A 524 2.08 14.20 -4.25
N VAL A 525 2.09 15.28 -3.47
CA VAL A 525 1.77 15.25 -2.02
C VAL A 525 0.65 16.22 -1.71
N PHE A 526 -0.35 15.78 -0.93
CA PHE A 526 -1.49 16.59 -0.54
C PHE A 526 -1.98 16.23 0.87
N THR A 527 -2.91 17.04 1.39
CA THR A 527 -3.63 16.76 2.64
C THR A 527 -5.03 16.20 2.38
N SER A 528 -5.52 15.38 3.30
CA SER A 528 -6.88 14.81 3.31
C SER A 528 -7.41 14.82 4.74
N LEU A 529 -8.71 15.03 4.92
CA LEU A 529 -9.23 15.37 6.26
C LEU A 529 -9.19 14.18 7.21
N PHE A 530 -8.64 14.37 8.41
CA PHE A 530 -8.80 13.38 9.48
C PHE A 530 -10.24 13.43 9.98
N GLN A 531 -11.00 12.37 9.67
CA GLN A 531 -12.37 12.21 10.11
C GLN A 531 -12.46 11.03 11.07
N THR A 532 -13.11 11.20 12.22
CA THR A 532 -13.47 10.09 13.11
C THR A 532 -14.45 9.15 12.41
N PRO A 533 -14.48 7.84 12.73
CA PRO A 533 -15.47 6.94 12.13
C PRO A 533 -16.87 7.41 12.50
N PRO A 534 -17.87 7.26 11.60
CA PRO A 534 -19.26 7.53 11.97
C PRO A 534 -19.66 6.66 13.17
N PRO A 535 -20.55 7.13 14.07
CA PRO A 535 -21.02 6.33 15.19
C PRO A 535 -21.55 4.99 14.70
N PRO A 536 -21.20 3.86 15.34
CA PRO A 536 -21.61 2.54 14.87
C PRO A 536 -23.14 2.47 14.83
N THR A 537 -23.69 2.30 13.61
CA THR A 537 -25.13 2.23 13.36
C THR A 537 -25.72 1.16 14.25
N THR A 538 -26.39 1.60 15.32
CA THR A 538 -26.92 0.69 16.34
C THR A 538 -28.24 0.15 15.81
N THR A 539 -28.15 -0.81 14.88
CA THR A 539 -29.27 -1.52 14.27
C THR A 539 -30.04 -2.22 15.37
N THR A 540 -31.00 -1.49 15.92
CA THR A 540 -31.81 -1.93 17.04
C THR A 540 -32.81 -2.91 16.46
N THR A 541 -32.43 -4.20 16.45
CA THR A 541 -33.25 -5.31 15.99
C THR A 541 -34.51 -5.38 16.84
N THR A 542 -35.50 -4.59 16.44
CA THR A 542 -36.80 -4.49 17.08
C THR A 542 -37.50 -5.80 16.81
N THR A 543 -37.30 -6.74 17.72
CA THR A 543 -37.84 -8.10 17.64
C THR A 543 -39.33 -8.01 17.93
N THR A 544 -40.10 -7.56 16.93
CA THR A 544 -41.55 -7.49 16.93
C THR A 544 -42.07 -8.88 17.20
N THR A 545 -42.38 -9.13 18.48
CA THR A 545 -42.77 -10.44 18.98
C THR A 545 -44.24 -10.64 18.64
N THR A 546 -44.49 -10.98 17.37
CA THR A 546 -45.81 -11.23 16.80
C THR A 546 -46.48 -12.36 17.58
N THR A 547 -47.26 -11.96 18.58
CA THR A 547 -47.94 -12.89 19.50
C THR A 547 -49.16 -13.44 18.80
N THR A 548 -48.95 -14.50 18.01
CA THR A 548 -50.00 -15.22 17.28
C THR A 548 -51.03 -15.76 18.27
N THR A 549 -52.10 -14.99 18.48
CA THR A 549 -53.19 -15.36 19.40
C THR A 549 -54.03 -16.43 18.71
N THR A 550 -53.79 -17.70 19.05
CA THR A 550 -54.54 -18.83 18.49
C THR A 550 -55.97 -18.83 19.02
N THR A 551 -56.90 -18.26 18.25
CA THR A 551 -58.32 -18.17 18.63
C THR A 551 -58.98 -19.55 18.61
N SER A 552 -59.08 -20.18 19.78
CA SER A 552 -59.74 -21.48 19.98
C SER A 552 -61.27 -21.37 19.81
N THR A 553 -61.76 -21.55 18.59
CA THR A 553 -63.19 -21.52 18.24
C THR A 553 -63.98 -22.61 18.97
N THR A 554 -64.58 -22.26 20.11
CA THR A 554 -65.41 -23.16 20.91
C THR A 554 -66.85 -23.14 20.43
N THR A 555 -67.28 -24.17 19.71
CA THR A 555 -68.67 -24.32 19.25
C THR A 555 -69.59 -24.67 20.42
N LEU A 556 -70.58 -23.80 20.72
CA LEU A 556 -71.61 -24.05 21.74
C LEU A 556 -72.96 -24.46 21.11
N PRO A 557 -73.75 -25.34 21.76
CA PRO A 557 -75.05 -25.79 21.26
C PRO A 557 -76.18 -24.77 21.53
N PRO A 558 -77.30 -24.83 20.76
CA PRO A 558 -78.37 -23.82 20.83
C PRO A 558 -79.51 -24.19 21.80
N THR A 559 -79.90 -23.28 22.71
CA THR A 559 -81.20 -23.40 23.42
C THR A 559 -81.80 -22.07 23.92
N THR A 560 -82.98 -21.73 23.38
CA THR A 560 -84.15 -21.08 24.05
C THR A 560 -84.01 -19.71 24.74
N THR A 561 -85.16 -19.16 25.18
CA THR A 561 -85.39 -17.71 25.35
C THR A 561 -86.23 -17.31 26.59
N ARG A 562 -86.07 -16.05 27.04
CA ARG A 562 -87.01 -15.23 27.85
C ARG A 562 -87.15 -15.59 29.36
N PRO A 563 -87.66 -14.70 30.26
CA PRO A 563 -87.69 -13.22 30.31
C PRO A 563 -86.93 -12.60 31.53
N SER A 564 -86.93 -11.26 31.59
CA SER A 564 -86.31 -10.34 32.57
C SER A 564 -86.67 -10.49 34.06
N THR A 565 -85.78 -9.99 34.94
CA THR A 565 -86.14 -9.32 36.22
C THR A 565 -85.07 -8.26 36.59
N THR A 566 -85.29 -7.49 37.66
CA THR A 566 -84.72 -6.14 37.84
C THR A 566 -83.91 -5.98 39.15
N THR A 567 -83.11 -4.90 39.23
CA THR A 567 -82.92 -3.97 40.40
C THR A 567 -81.54 -3.90 41.11
N THR A 568 -81.15 -2.65 41.40
CA THR A 568 -80.28 -2.16 42.52
C THR A 568 -78.75 -2.40 42.54
N THR A 569 -78.02 -1.37 42.10
CA THR A 569 -77.14 -0.50 42.91
C THR A 569 -76.16 -1.11 43.93
N SER A 570 -74.86 -0.85 43.74
CA SER A 570 -73.96 -0.40 44.82
C SER A 570 -72.83 0.48 44.26
N THR A 571 -72.24 1.34 45.10
CA THR A 571 -71.28 2.39 44.72
C THR A 571 -69.85 2.04 45.14
N THR A 572 -68.86 2.34 44.31
CA THR A 572 -67.45 2.43 44.76
C THR A 572 -66.74 3.55 44.02
N THR A 573 -66.07 4.42 44.77
CA THR A 573 -65.30 5.56 44.24
C THR A 573 -63.84 5.18 44.07
N THR A 574 -63.24 5.50 42.92
CA THR A 574 -61.80 5.37 42.67
C THR A 574 -61.22 6.73 42.31
N VAL A 575 -60.05 7.05 42.86
CA VAL A 575 -59.40 8.37 42.78
C VAL A 575 -58.43 8.43 41.58
N PRO A 576 -58.38 9.54 40.80
CA PRO A 576 -57.38 9.69 39.74
C PRO A 576 -55.98 9.99 40.32
N PRO A 577 -54.89 9.45 39.74
CA PRO A 577 -53.53 9.78 40.15
C PRO A 577 -53.15 11.21 39.74
N THR A 578 -52.42 11.91 40.61
CA THR A 578 -52.02 13.32 40.40
C THR A 578 -50.67 13.44 39.71
N THR A 579 -50.56 14.37 38.76
CA THR A 579 -49.30 14.71 38.06
C THR A 579 -48.22 15.20 39.03
N ALA A 580 -47.01 14.64 38.94
CA ALA A 580 -45.83 15.13 39.64
C ALA A 580 -45.03 16.11 38.76
N ALA A 581 -44.60 17.23 39.35
CA ALA A 581 -43.72 18.21 38.70
C ALA A 581 -42.24 17.95 39.06
N PRO A 582 -41.28 18.23 38.16
CA PRO A 582 -39.85 18.06 38.44
C PRO A 582 -39.34 19.07 39.48
N THR A 583 -38.44 18.62 40.36
CA THR A 583 -37.91 19.43 41.46
C THR A 583 -36.74 20.30 41.03
N THR A 584 -36.77 21.59 41.39
CA THR A 584 -35.68 22.54 41.16
C THR A 584 -34.46 22.19 42.03
N VAL A 585 -33.29 21.98 41.41
CA VAL A 585 -32.01 21.82 42.11
C VAL A 585 -31.32 23.18 42.25
N ALA A 586 -30.74 23.45 43.42
CA ALA A 586 -30.14 24.74 43.75
C ALA A 586 -28.76 24.95 43.11
N ALA A 587 -28.40 26.22 42.87
CA ALA A 587 -27.10 26.60 42.32
C ALA A 587 -25.95 26.31 43.30
N THR A 588 -24.84 25.79 42.77
CA THR A 588 -23.56 25.64 43.50
C THR A 588 -22.64 26.82 43.17
N THR A 589 -21.91 27.31 44.17
CA THR A 589 -21.20 28.61 44.11
C THR A 589 -19.95 28.57 43.24
N THR A 590 -19.78 29.56 42.35
CA THR A 590 -18.55 29.77 41.59
C THR A 590 -17.38 30.14 42.52
N VAL A 591 -16.28 29.39 42.43
CA VAL A 591 -14.98 29.76 43.03
C VAL A 591 -14.02 30.13 41.89
N ALA A 592 -13.38 31.28 41.99
CA ALA A 592 -12.48 31.77 40.95
C ALA A 592 -11.12 31.05 40.97
N PRO A 593 -10.53 30.69 39.81
CA PRO A 593 -9.18 30.16 39.74
C PRO A 593 -8.17 31.26 40.11
N THR A 594 -7.32 31.00 41.10
CA THR A 594 -6.28 31.95 41.52
C THR A 594 -5.09 31.88 40.55
N THR A 595 -4.72 33.01 39.95
CA THR A 595 -3.55 33.11 39.05
C THR A 595 -2.25 32.86 39.83
N THR A 596 -1.66 31.69 39.65
CA THR A 596 -0.33 31.37 40.20
C THR A 596 0.73 31.69 39.15
N THR A 597 1.36 32.85 39.27
CA THR A 597 2.46 33.26 38.38
C THR A 597 3.69 32.39 38.62
N ALA A 598 3.95 31.44 37.72
CA ALA A 598 5.20 30.68 37.70
C ALA A 598 6.36 31.57 37.20
N THR A 599 7.21 32.01 38.11
CA THR A 599 8.42 32.78 37.77
C THR A 599 9.40 31.92 36.98
N SER A 600 9.55 32.18 35.68
CA SER A 600 10.58 31.52 34.86
C SER A 600 11.97 31.94 35.35
N THR A 601 12.76 30.97 35.79
CA THR A 601 14.13 31.22 36.28
C THR A 601 15.06 31.32 35.07
N THR A 602 15.66 32.49 34.85
CA THR A 602 16.54 32.74 33.68
C THR A 602 17.81 31.89 33.76
N SER A 603 17.86 30.79 33.00
CA SER A 603 19.07 30.00 32.79
C SER A 603 20.05 30.75 31.88
N THR A 604 21.06 31.39 32.47
CA THR A 604 22.13 32.08 31.72
C THR A 604 23.07 31.07 31.07
N THR A 605 22.84 30.76 29.80
CA THR A 605 23.77 29.98 28.96
C THR A 605 25.10 30.72 28.86
N SER A 606 26.17 30.14 29.42
CA SER A 606 27.51 30.73 29.37
C SER A 606 28.19 30.42 28.04
N THR A 607 28.52 31.46 27.26
CA THR A 607 29.19 31.31 25.97
C THR A 607 30.67 30.94 26.15
N VAL A 608 30.96 29.64 26.19
CA VAL A 608 32.34 29.14 26.12
C VAL A 608 32.83 29.23 24.68
N ALA A 609 33.84 30.07 24.44
CA ALA A 609 34.45 30.18 23.12
C ALA A 609 35.25 28.90 22.76
N PRO A 610 35.22 28.44 21.49
CA PRO A 610 35.97 27.26 21.08
C PRO A 610 37.48 27.54 21.06
N THR A 611 38.23 26.88 21.95
CA THR A 611 39.69 26.95 21.98
C THR A 611 40.28 26.29 20.73
N THR A 612 40.94 27.08 19.88
CA THR A 612 41.59 26.59 18.66
C THR A 612 42.80 25.72 18.99
N VAL A 613 42.67 24.40 18.87
CA VAL A 613 43.81 23.47 18.95
C VAL A 613 44.38 23.27 17.55
N ALA A 614 45.58 23.79 17.30
CA ALA A 614 46.29 23.60 16.04
C ALA A 614 46.93 22.20 15.97
N PRO A 615 46.77 21.44 14.88
CA PRO A 615 47.44 20.15 14.72
C PRO A 615 48.92 20.35 14.38
N SER A 616 49.82 19.94 15.28
CA SER A 616 51.27 19.99 15.08
C SER A 616 51.79 18.76 14.34
N THR A 617 51.67 18.73 13.01
CA THR A 617 52.24 17.67 12.16
C THR A 617 53.74 17.84 11.97
N THR A 618 54.53 17.22 12.84
CA THR A 618 55.99 17.10 12.67
C THR A 618 56.28 16.05 11.59
N ALA A 619 56.54 16.50 10.35
CA ALA A 619 57.01 15.63 9.29
C ALA A 619 58.51 15.33 9.46
N ALA A 620 58.87 14.06 9.59
CA ALA A 620 60.24 13.59 9.40
C ALA A 620 60.46 13.26 7.91
N PRO A 621 61.64 13.55 7.33
CA PRO A 621 61.94 13.18 5.95
C PRO A 621 62.10 11.66 5.80
N LEU A 622 61.68 11.13 4.65
CA LEU A 622 62.11 9.83 4.17
C LEU A 622 63.43 10.02 3.41
N ASP A 623 64.49 9.34 3.86
CA ASP A 623 65.74 9.26 3.11
C ASP A 623 65.55 8.42 1.85
N ALA A 624 66.18 8.85 0.75
CA ALA A 624 66.28 8.07 -0.47
C ALA A 624 67.44 7.06 -0.37
N VAL A 625 67.25 5.89 -0.98
CA VAL A 625 68.32 4.90 -1.20
C VAL A 625 68.28 4.50 -2.67
N ASP A 626 69.32 4.87 -3.41
CA ASP A 626 69.56 4.43 -4.79
C ASP A 626 70.41 3.15 -4.83
N ASP A 627 70.19 2.35 -5.88
CA ASP A 627 71.06 1.32 -6.46
C ASP A 627 71.51 0.09 -5.62
N PRO A 628 71.92 -1.03 -6.28
CA PRO A 628 71.89 -1.33 -7.73
C PRO A 628 71.02 -2.54 -8.14
#